data_AF-A0AAX2AEH5-F1
#
_entry.id   AF-A0AAX2AEH5-F1
#
_cell.length_a   1.000
_cell.length_b   1.000
_cell.length_c   1.000
_cell.angle_alpha   90.00
_cell.angle_beta   90.00
_cell.angle_gamma   90.00
#
_symmetry.space_group_name_H-M   'P 1'
#
loop_
_entity.id
_entity.type
_entity.pdbx_description
1 polymer ?
#
loop_
_entity_poly.entity_id
_entity_poly.type
_entity_poly.pdbx_seq_one_letter_code
_entity_poly.pdbx_strand_id
1 'polypeptide(L)'
;MQKDKLSKLTTKDRVLYDGMLREVIKRGSKPFLYIDNQLISINDISDKIEYIELYEPKIYYDGSKGYLEKYILNSKDELVLLEISGQETQIKAISSLVLLGKKNKKNELSIDEIKRVDFFQNGYRRKIQTLEDGISNCLIYHSNSISGKEQNIIFGKTEDEVYTRFLSWLKDSVPYPTHKDYNKTLFEELKNNKHLVEMRSRNLIAFEISVELISDEYKLFKEIVINLLKKLNVLEDKIEQKQKTTNKEKINYPKSTYLTEKQVKNIYKKLETLPNIYEYDGVKYKPVGIKLFSPNMTYYVVEVNKNGDEWFEPYERCFGYVKNESNPSLSEWGYFSIPELLEVQIPVRFINNSGPTNFHVGFEMDLYFEDKYIDIRGKIYNKDEIA
;
A
#
# COMPACT_ATOMS: atom_id res chain seq x y z
N MET A 1 24.57 -27.83 12.08
CA MET A 1 23.69 -28.11 10.93
C MET A 1 22.73 -29.28 11.17
N GLN A 2 23.20 -30.48 11.54
CA GLN A 2 22.30 -31.63 11.85
C GLN A 2 21.56 -31.45 13.19
N LYS A 3 22.25 -31.01 14.26
CA LYS A 3 21.64 -30.73 15.58
C LYS A 3 20.53 -29.66 15.55
N ASP A 4 20.65 -28.65 14.70
CA ASP A 4 19.62 -27.59 14.55
C ASP A 4 18.37 -28.08 13.80
N LYS A 5 18.50 -29.11 12.96
CA LYS A 5 17.34 -29.76 12.31
C LYS A 5 16.63 -30.69 13.29
N LEU A 6 17.38 -31.40 14.13
CA LEU A 6 16.81 -32.34 15.12
C LEU A 6 15.92 -31.64 16.15
N SER A 7 16.29 -30.46 16.63
CA SER A 7 15.48 -29.69 17.58
C SER A 7 14.15 -29.16 17.00
N LYS A 8 14.00 -29.12 15.67
CA LYS A 8 12.81 -28.63 14.97
C LYS A 8 11.83 -29.74 14.57
N LEU A 9 12.18 -31.01 14.80
CA LEU A 9 11.29 -32.14 14.49
C LEU A 9 9.95 -32.01 15.22
N THR A 10 8.89 -32.48 14.58
CA THR A 10 7.50 -32.49 15.06
C THR A 10 7.04 -33.92 15.30
N THR A 11 5.94 -34.11 16.02
CA THR A 11 5.42 -35.46 16.28
C THR A 11 4.88 -36.18 15.04
N LYS A 12 4.80 -35.49 13.90
CA LYS A 12 4.42 -36.10 12.62
C LYS A 12 5.63 -36.56 11.81
N ASP A 13 6.83 -36.10 12.17
CA ASP A 13 8.07 -36.50 11.49
C ASP A 13 8.49 -37.91 11.92
N ARG A 14 9.29 -38.55 11.08
CA ARG A 14 9.85 -39.87 11.37
C ARG A 14 11.37 -39.87 11.21
N VAL A 15 12.03 -40.69 12.00
CA VAL A 15 13.49 -40.79 12.05
C VAL A 15 13.86 -42.25 11.85
N LEU A 16 14.75 -42.51 10.90
CA LEU A 16 15.34 -43.82 10.67
C LEU A 16 16.48 -44.01 11.66
N TYR A 17 16.32 -44.99 12.54
CA TYR A 17 17.30 -45.36 13.55
C TYR A 17 17.29 -46.87 13.72
N ASP A 18 18.46 -47.48 13.57
CA ASP A 18 18.67 -48.93 13.66
C ASP A 18 17.83 -49.68 12.59
N GLY A 19 17.86 -49.17 11.37
CA GLY A 19 17.10 -49.69 10.23
C GLY A 19 15.58 -49.59 10.35
N MET A 20 15.05 -49.01 11.43
CA MET A 20 13.61 -48.84 11.66
C MET A 20 13.19 -47.38 11.64
N LEU A 21 12.14 -47.08 10.87
CA LEU A 21 11.55 -45.76 10.81
C LEU A 21 10.62 -45.57 12.01
N ARG A 22 10.94 -44.62 12.89
CA ARG A 22 10.26 -44.39 14.17
C ARG A 22 9.61 -43.02 14.20
N GLU A 23 8.42 -42.93 14.79
CA GLU A 23 7.72 -41.67 14.99
C GLU A 23 8.38 -40.83 16.07
N VAL A 24 8.49 -39.52 15.82
CA VAL A 24 9.02 -38.56 16.78
C VAL A 24 7.96 -38.26 17.85
N ILE A 25 8.40 -38.13 19.09
CA ILE A 25 7.56 -37.78 20.24
C ILE A 25 8.10 -36.51 20.86
N LYS A 26 7.21 -35.59 21.25
CA LYS A 26 7.61 -34.37 21.97
C LYS A 26 7.25 -34.46 23.45
N ARG A 27 8.22 -34.09 24.29
CA ARG A 27 7.98 -33.65 25.68
C ARG A 27 8.51 -32.24 25.83
N GLY A 28 7.61 -31.26 25.91
CA GLY A 28 7.96 -29.85 25.79
C GLY A 28 8.55 -29.54 24.41
N SER A 29 9.67 -28.83 24.37
CA SER A 29 10.40 -28.52 23.13
C SER A 29 11.35 -29.62 22.66
N LYS A 30 11.55 -30.68 23.44
CA LYS A 30 12.55 -31.72 23.17
C LYS A 30 11.94 -32.93 22.42
N PRO A 31 12.60 -33.42 21.36
CA PRO A 31 12.13 -34.57 20.59
C PRO A 31 12.78 -35.89 21.07
N PHE A 32 12.00 -36.97 21.02
CA PHE A 32 12.32 -38.30 21.53
C PHE A 32 11.86 -39.40 20.57
N LEU A 33 12.39 -40.61 20.71
CA LEU A 33 11.89 -41.84 20.08
C LEU A 33 11.54 -42.87 21.15
N TYR A 34 10.55 -43.73 20.87
CA TYR A 34 10.39 -44.99 21.61
C TYR A 34 11.27 -46.08 21.00
N ILE A 35 12.19 -46.60 21.82
CA ILE A 35 13.08 -47.71 21.49
C ILE A 35 12.98 -48.70 22.65
N ASP A 36 12.52 -49.92 22.40
CA ASP A 36 12.35 -50.98 23.40
C ASP A 36 11.60 -50.54 24.66
N ASN A 37 10.47 -49.86 24.47
CA ASN A 37 9.63 -49.25 25.52
C ASN A 37 10.31 -48.16 26.38
N GLN A 38 11.51 -47.71 25.99
CA GLN A 38 12.19 -46.59 26.60
C GLN A 38 12.10 -45.35 25.72
N LEU A 39 11.97 -44.20 26.37
CA LEU A 39 11.94 -42.91 25.69
C LEU A 39 13.36 -42.35 25.63
N ILE A 40 13.94 -42.32 24.43
CA ILE A 40 15.33 -41.88 24.22
C ILE A 40 15.32 -40.51 23.54
N SER A 41 16.12 -39.58 24.07
CA SER A 41 16.28 -38.25 23.48
C SER A 41 16.98 -38.36 22.14
N ILE A 42 16.39 -37.74 21.10
CA ILE A 42 16.96 -37.75 19.74
C ILE A 42 18.34 -37.08 19.70
N ASN A 43 18.58 -36.11 20.60
CA ASN A 43 19.89 -35.47 20.70
C ASN A 43 20.98 -36.40 21.22
N ASP A 44 20.61 -37.44 21.99
CA ASP A 44 21.56 -38.37 22.62
C ASP A 44 21.99 -39.45 21.61
N ILE A 45 21.20 -39.64 20.56
CA ILE A 45 21.44 -40.60 19.48
C ILE A 45 21.67 -39.91 18.13
N SER A 46 21.93 -38.59 18.12
CA SER A 46 22.00 -37.79 16.89
C SER A 46 22.97 -38.34 15.85
N ASP A 47 24.08 -38.88 16.33
CA ASP A 47 25.19 -39.34 15.49
C ASP A 47 24.92 -40.74 14.89
N LYS A 48 23.84 -41.39 15.34
CA LYS A 48 23.37 -42.70 14.87
C LYS A 48 22.11 -42.61 14.01
N ILE A 49 21.59 -41.41 13.77
CA ILE A 49 20.41 -41.21 12.93
C ILE A 49 20.83 -41.36 11.46
N GLU A 50 20.20 -42.32 10.79
CA GLU A 50 20.50 -42.65 9.40
C GLU A 50 19.79 -41.69 8.43
N TYR A 51 18.53 -41.38 8.73
CA TYR A 51 17.67 -40.57 7.87
C TYR A 51 16.55 -39.88 8.66
N ILE A 52 16.07 -38.74 8.15
CA ILE A 52 14.94 -38.00 8.72
C ILE A 52 13.91 -37.82 7.61
N GLU A 53 12.72 -38.37 7.82
CA GLU A 53 11.55 -38.13 6.98
C GLU A 53 10.72 -37.00 7.61
N LEU A 54 10.76 -35.82 7.01
CA LEU A 54 9.92 -34.71 7.44
C LEU A 54 8.49 -34.93 6.94
N TYR A 55 7.53 -34.64 7.79
CA TYR A 55 6.13 -34.70 7.43
C TYR A 55 5.78 -33.60 6.43
N GLU A 56 5.36 -34.02 5.24
CA GLU A 56 4.79 -33.14 4.24
C GLU A 56 3.26 -33.28 4.26
N PRO A 57 2.53 -32.24 4.68
CA PRO A 57 1.08 -32.30 4.68
C PRO A 57 0.56 -32.45 3.27
N LYS A 58 -0.53 -33.21 3.16
CA LYS A 58 -1.17 -33.49 1.89
C LYS A 58 -2.50 -32.77 1.80
N ILE A 59 -2.89 -32.57 0.55
CA ILE A 59 -4.21 -32.12 0.18
C ILE A 59 -4.93 -33.25 -0.52
N TYR A 60 -6.21 -33.40 -0.20
CA TYR A 60 -7.07 -34.41 -0.79
C TYR A 60 -8.32 -33.75 -1.35
N TYR A 61 -8.69 -34.17 -2.56
CA TYR A 61 -9.93 -33.76 -3.18
C TYR A 61 -10.42 -34.84 -4.13
N ASP A 62 -11.59 -35.42 -3.85
CA ASP A 62 -12.27 -36.40 -4.72
C ASP A 62 -11.35 -37.53 -5.20
N GLY A 63 -10.65 -38.17 -4.26
CA GLY A 63 -9.68 -39.25 -4.53
C GLY A 63 -8.33 -38.79 -5.08
N SER A 64 -8.20 -37.52 -5.48
CA SER A 64 -6.93 -36.94 -5.91
C SER A 64 -6.10 -36.47 -4.71
N LYS A 65 -4.77 -36.63 -4.79
CA LYS A 65 -3.83 -36.20 -3.75
C LYS A 65 -2.69 -35.34 -4.28
N GLY A 66 -2.24 -34.38 -3.46
CA GLY A 66 -1.05 -33.58 -3.71
C GLY A 66 -0.32 -33.27 -2.41
N TYR A 67 0.94 -32.88 -2.50
CA TYR A 67 1.72 -32.31 -1.41
C TYR A 67 1.39 -30.83 -1.29
N LEU A 68 1.18 -30.36 -0.06
CA LEU A 68 0.83 -28.99 0.24
C LEU A 68 2.11 -28.17 0.49
N GLU A 69 2.38 -27.22 -0.39
CA GLU A 69 3.50 -26.30 -0.25
C GLU A 69 3.12 -25.08 0.59
N LYS A 70 2.03 -24.40 0.22
CA LYS A 70 1.58 -23.16 0.87
C LYS A 70 0.06 -23.04 0.82
N TYR A 71 -0.53 -22.38 1.81
CA TYR A 71 -1.90 -21.91 1.70
C TYR A 71 -2.12 -20.62 2.49
N ILE A 72 -3.20 -19.92 2.14
CA ILE A 72 -3.78 -18.82 2.91
C ILE A 72 -5.30 -19.01 2.91
N LEU A 73 -5.90 -18.98 4.10
CA LEU A 73 -7.35 -18.88 4.32
C LEU A 73 -7.68 -17.51 4.90
N ASN A 74 -8.77 -16.89 4.45
CA ASN A 74 -9.25 -15.63 5.03
C ASN A 74 -9.88 -15.83 6.41
N SER A 75 -10.35 -14.73 7.01
CA SER A 75 -11.07 -14.74 8.29
C SER A 75 -12.34 -15.60 8.32
N LYS A 76 -12.84 -16.05 7.16
CA LYS A 76 -14.01 -16.91 6.99
C LYS A 76 -13.65 -18.35 6.59
N ASP A 77 -12.37 -18.74 6.70
CA ASP A 77 -11.83 -20.03 6.28
C ASP A 77 -12.00 -20.34 4.76
N GLU A 78 -12.20 -19.30 3.94
CA GLU A 78 -12.25 -19.42 2.49
C GLU A 78 -10.83 -19.39 1.90
N LEU A 79 -10.56 -20.28 0.94
CA LEU A 79 -9.26 -20.40 0.31
C LEU A 79 -8.93 -19.17 -0.52
N VAL A 80 -7.85 -18.48 -0.17
CA VAL A 80 -7.34 -17.32 -0.92
C VAL A 80 -6.22 -17.73 -1.85
N LEU A 81 -5.28 -18.52 -1.34
CA LEU A 81 -4.09 -18.96 -2.07
C LEU A 81 -3.78 -20.41 -1.69
N LEU A 82 -3.37 -21.19 -2.67
CA LEU A 82 -2.97 -22.58 -2.52
C LEU A 82 -1.81 -22.88 -3.48
N GLU A 83 -0.74 -23.46 -2.95
CA GLU A 83 0.35 -23.99 -3.76
C GLU A 83 0.51 -25.47 -3.43
N ILE A 84 0.44 -26.30 -4.47
CA ILE A 84 0.46 -27.77 -4.36
C ILE A 84 1.42 -28.36 -5.38
N SER A 85 2.05 -29.46 -5.02
CA SER A 85 2.97 -30.22 -5.89
C SER A 85 2.59 -31.70 -5.92
N GLY A 86 2.88 -32.41 -7.01
CA GLY A 86 2.58 -33.83 -7.13
C GLY A 86 2.41 -34.29 -8.57
N GLN A 87 1.88 -35.50 -8.77
CA GLN A 87 1.66 -36.05 -10.11
C GLN A 87 0.74 -35.14 -10.93
N GLU A 88 1.15 -34.82 -12.16
CA GLU A 88 0.50 -33.81 -13.00
C GLU A 88 -1.02 -34.03 -13.17
N THR A 89 -1.45 -35.27 -13.37
CA THR A 89 -2.87 -35.63 -13.51
C THR A 89 -3.67 -35.31 -12.26
N GLN A 90 -3.12 -35.60 -11.08
CA GLN A 90 -3.73 -35.34 -9.77
C GLN A 90 -3.83 -33.84 -9.50
N ILE A 91 -2.76 -33.09 -9.79
CA ILE A 91 -2.71 -31.64 -9.59
C ILE A 91 -3.65 -30.91 -10.55
N LYS A 92 -3.76 -31.37 -11.80
CA LYS A 92 -4.76 -30.87 -12.76
C LYS A 92 -6.18 -31.15 -12.29
N ALA A 93 -6.46 -32.31 -11.70
CA ALA A 93 -7.77 -32.64 -11.16
C ALA A 93 -8.15 -31.71 -10.00
N ILE A 94 -7.29 -31.63 -8.97
CA ILE A 94 -7.50 -30.75 -7.80
C ILE A 94 -7.72 -29.31 -8.25
N SER A 95 -6.80 -28.77 -9.06
CA SER A 95 -6.88 -27.36 -9.47
C SER A 95 -8.10 -27.04 -10.35
N SER A 96 -8.52 -27.97 -11.22
CA SER A 96 -9.72 -27.74 -12.04
C SER A 96 -10.99 -27.69 -11.19
N LEU A 97 -11.06 -28.50 -10.14
CA LEU A 97 -12.22 -28.53 -9.24
C LEU A 97 -12.27 -27.30 -8.33
N VAL A 98 -11.12 -26.84 -7.81
CA VAL A 98 -11.04 -25.58 -7.07
C VAL A 98 -11.49 -24.40 -7.95
N LEU A 99 -11.05 -24.36 -9.21
CA LEU A 99 -11.46 -23.32 -10.18
C LEU A 99 -12.98 -23.30 -10.45
N LEU A 100 -13.64 -24.46 -10.38
CA LEU A 100 -15.08 -24.56 -10.61
C LEU A 100 -15.91 -24.01 -9.45
N GLY A 101 -15.31 -23.81 -8.25
CA GLY A 101 -16.00 -23.25 -7.07
C GLY A 101 -17.20 -24.09 -6.57
N LYS A 102 -17.40 -25.30 -7.11
CA LYS A 102 -18.58 -26.12 -6.82
C LYS A 102 -18.38 -26.93 -5.54
N LYS A 103 -19.05 -26.49 -4.48
CA LYS A 103 -19.16 -27.22 -3.21
C LYS A 103 -20.20 -28.33 -3.37
N ASN A 104 -19.80 -29.60 -3.26
CA ASN A 104 -20.73 -30.71 -3.20
C ASN A 104 -20.43 -31.54 -1.95
N LYS A 105 -21.46 -32.09 -1.28
CA LYS A 105 -21.30 -32.83 0.00
C LYS A 105 -20.37 -34.06 -0.09
N LYS A 106 -20.02 -34.49 -1.31
CA LYS A 106 -19.10 -35.62 -1.58
C LYS A 106 -17.66 -35.18 -1.89
N ASN A 107 -17.43 -33.89 -2.17
CA ASN A 107 -16.17 -33.38 -2.71
C ASN A 107 -15.65 -32.26 -1.80
N GLU A 108 -15.18 -32.63 -0.61
CA GLU A 108 -14.58 -31.70 0.34
C GLU A 108 -13.07 -31.62 0.12
N LEU A 109 -12.55 -30.40 -0.04
CA LEU A 109 -11.12 -30.17 0.04
C LEU A 109 -10.71 -30.28 1.50
N SER A 110 -9.91 -31.29 1.78
CA SER A 110 -9.27 -31.45 3.08
C SER A 110 -7.78 -31.25 2.91
N ILE A 111 -7.21 -30.44 3.79
CA ILE A 111 -5.78 -30.38 4.03
C ILE A 111 -5.56 -31.22 5.30
N ASP A 112 -4.48 -32.00 5.40
CA ASP A 112 -4.25 -32.83 6.60
C ASP A 112 -4.33 -32.06 7.93
N GLU A 113 -3.99 -30.77 7.90
CA GLU A 113 -4.03 -29.85 9.04
C GLU A 113 -5.40 -29.15 9.20
N ILE A 114 -6.24 -29.18 8.16
CA ILE A 114 -7.53 -28.50 8.06
C ILE A 114 -8.55 -29.48 7.48
N LYS A 115 -9.37 -30.07 8.36
CA LYS A 115 -10.34 -31.12 8.00
C LYS A 115 -11.23 -30.73 6.81
N ARG A 116 -11.56 -29.44 6.65
CA ARG A 116 -12.35 -28.92 5.53
C ARG A 116 -11.98 -27.46 5.24
N VAL A 117 -11.84 -27.15 3.96
CA VAL A 117 -11.59 -25.79 3.46
C VAL A 117 -12.78 -25.31 2.63
N ASP A 118 -13.16 -24.04 2.81
CA ASP A 118 -14.21 -23.39 2.02
C ASP A 118 -13.62 -22.61 0.83
N PHE A 119 -14.47 -22.24 -0.12
CA PHE A 119 -14.05 -21.65 -1.40
C PHE A 119 -14.97 -20.51 -1.81
N PHE A 120 -14.39 -19.53 -2.50
CA PHE A 120 -15.16 -18.56 -3.27
C PHE A 120 -15.88 -19.26 -4.43
N GLN A 121 -17.07 -18.79 -4.78
CA GLN A 121 -17.82 -19.37 -5.90
C GLN A 121 -17.14 -19.13 -7.25
N ASN A 122 -16.46 -17.99 -7.40
CA ASN A 122 -15.80 -17.55 -8.64
C ASN A 122 -14.49 -16.83 -8.30
N GLY A 123 -13.70 -16.43 -9.32
CA GLY A 123 -12.56 -15.52 -9.15
C GLY A 123 -11.20 -16.21 -8.96
N TYR A 124 -11.15 -17.54 -8.91
CA TYR A 124 -9.89 -18.28 -8.88
C TYR A 124 -9.17 -18.26 -10.24
N ARG A 125 -7.86 -18.17 -10.17
CA ARG A 125 -6.92 -18.37 -11.28
C ARG A 125 -5.90 -19.42 -10.87
N ARG A 126 -5.29 -20.08 -11.86
CA ARG A 126 -4.20 -21.02 -11.62
C ARG A 126 -3.02 -20.80 -12.55
N LYS A 127 -1.83 -21.14 -12.07
CA LYS A 127 -0.62 -21.32 -12.86
C LYS A 127 -0.09 -22.72 -12.56
N ILE A 128 0.09 -23.53 -13.60
CA ILE A 128 0.68 -24.86 -13.49
C ILE A 128 2.05 -24.82 -14.15
N GLN A 129 3.05 -25.34 -13.46
CA GLN A 129 4.40 -25.55 -13.98
C GLN A 129 4.70 -27.04 -13.90
N THR A 130 4.84 -27.66 -15.06
CA THR A 130 5.31 -29.05 -15.16
C THR A 130 6.79 -29.11 -14.77
N LEU A 131 7.12 -30.05 -13.90
CA LEU A 131 8.48 -30.38 -13.46
C LEU A 131 8.91 -31.69 -14.15
N GLU A 132 10.10 -32.18 -13.82
CA GLU A 132 10.58 -33.47 -14.32
C GLU A 132 9.72 -34.65 -13.81
N ASP A 133 9.80 -35.79 -14.49
CA ASP A 133 9.16 -37.07 -14.11
C ASP A 133 7.63 -37.04 -13.93
N GLY A 134 6.94 -36.18 -14.68
CA GLY A 134 5.48 -36.10 -14.64
C GLY A 134 4.93 -35.49 -13.35
N ILE A 135 5.78 -34.77 -12.61
CA ILE A 135 5.40 -33.96 -11.46
C ILE A 135 5.00 -32.57 -11.95
N SER A 136 4.10 -31.90 -11.24
CA SER A 136 3.74 -30.51 -11.50
C SER A 136 3.59 -29.75 -10.19
N ASN A 137 4.01 -28.50 -10.19
CA ASN A 137 3.65 -27.51 -9.19
C ASN A 137 2.47 -26.69 -9.72
N CYS A 138 1.48 -26.40 -8.87
CA CYS A 138 0.36 -25.54 -9.20
C CYS A 138 0.13 -24.51 -8.10
N LEU A 139 0.14 -23.25 -8.52
CA LEU A 139 -0.33 -22.13 -7.72
C LEU A 139 -1.76 -21.79 -8.14
N ILE A 140 -2.68 -21.81 -7.18
CA ILE A 140 -4.08 -21.40 -7.31
C ILE A 140 -4.27 -20.19 -6.40
N TYR A 141 -4.89 -19.14 -6.90
CA TYR A 141 -5.07 -17.90 -6.15
C TYR A 141 -6.36 -17.19 -6.57
N HIS A 142 -7.02 -16.56 -5.62
CA HIS A 142 -8.19 -15.74 -5.89
C HIS A 142 -7.77 -14.36 -6.41
N SER A 143 -8.54 -13.74 -7.31
CA SER A 143 -8.21 -12.43 -7.90
C SER A 143 -7.95 -11.35 -6.85
N ASN A 144 -8.65 -11.40 -5.72
CA ASN A 144 -8.50 -10.44 -4.61
C ASN A 144 -7.14 -10.54 -3.87
N SER A 145 -6.32 -11.55 -4.20
CA SER A 145 -4.97 -11.74 -3.65
C SER A 145 -3.85 -11.12 -4.50
N ILE A 146 -4.17 -10.56 -5.67
CA ILE A 146 -3.21 -9.95 -6.60
C ILE A 146 -3.05 -8.46 -6.28
N SER A 147 -1.86 -7.93 -6.50
CA SER A 147 -1.51 -6.51 -6.35
C SER A 147 -2.43 -5.55 -7.10
N GLY A 148 -2.97 -4.53 -6.43
CA GLY A 148 -3.80 -3.47 -7.02
C GLY A 148 -4.62 -2.68 -5.98
N LYS A 149 -5.39 -1.68 -6.43
CA LYS A 149 -6.22 -0.79 -5.55
C LYS A 149 -7.30 -1.53 -4.74
N GLU A 150 -7.69 -2.72 -5.15
CA GLU A 150 -8.69 -3.56 -4.48
C GLU A 150 -8.06 -4.72 -3.69
N GLN A 151 -6.74 -4.70 -3.51
CA GLN A 151 -6.04 -5.72 -2.76
C GLN A 151 -6.33 -5.56 -1.26
N ASN A 152 -7.08 -6.51 -0.71
CA ASN A 152 -7.39 -6.56 0.72
C ASN A 152 -6.52 -7.58 1.47
N ILE A 153 -5.47 -8.12 0.83
CA ILE A 153 -4.66 -9.20 1.40
C ILE A 153 -3.18 -8.94 1.12
N ILE A 154 -2.38 -8.82 2.16
CA ILE A 154 -0.91 -8.70 2.08
C ILE A 154 -0.27 -9.97 2.65
N PHE A 155 0.73 -10.52 1.96
CA PHE A 155 1.39 -11.75 2.41
C PHE A 155 2.84 -11.83 1.93
N GLY A 156 3.68 -12.53 2.69
CA GLY A 156 5.10 -12.71 2.40
C GLY A 156 5.67 -13.92 3.14
N LYS A 157 6.91 -14.30 2.83
CA LYS A 157 7.62 -15.36 3.58
C LYS A 157 8.13 -14.87 4.93
N THR A 158 8.34 -13.56 5.07
CA THR A 158 8.84 -12.90 6.27
C THR A 158 8.00 -11.68 6.61
N GLU A 159 8.08 -11.20 7.85
CA GLU A 159 7.39 -9.97 8.25
C GLU A 159 7.88 -8.75 7.46
N ASP A 160 9.18 -8.70 7.11
CA ASP A 160 9.74 -7.62 6.29
C ASP A 160 9.13 -7.58 4.87
N GLU A 161 8.90 -8.75 4.26
CA GLU A 161 8.22 -8.85 2.97
C GLU A 161 6.76 -8.38 3.07
N VAL A 162 6.07 -8.78 4.15
CA VAL A 162 4.69 -8.33 4.43
C VAL A 162 4.65 -6.82 4.62
N TYR A 163 5.56 -6.27 5.41
CA TYR A 163 5.65 -4.83 5.66
C TYR A 163 5.95 -4.05 4.39
N THR A 164 6.85 -4.54 3.53
CA THR A 164 7.13 -3.91 2.24
C THR A 164 5.88 -3.86 1.35
N ARG A 165 5.07 -4.93 1.34
CA ARG A 165 3.79 -4.94 0.61
C ARG A 165 2.75 -4.03 1.24
N PHE A 166 2.71 -3.94 2.56
CA PHE A 166 1.89 -2.96 3.27
C PHE A 166 2.25 -1.52 2.84
N LEU A 167 3.54 -1.17 2.73
CA LEU A 167 3.95 0.14 2.25
C LEU A 167 3.51 0.42 0.81
N SER A 168 3.55 -0.59 -0.07
CA SER A 168 3.03 -0.47 -1.43
C SER A 168 1.52 -0.24 -1.42
N TRP A 169 0.78 -1.06 -0.67
CA TRP A 169 -0.66 -0.91 -0.51
C TRP A 169 -1.04 0.47 0.02
N LEU A 170 -0.31 0.96 1.03
CA LEU A 170 -0.51 2.27 1.65
C LEU A 170 -0.36 3.40 0.62
N LYS A 171 0.68 3.33 -0.20
CA LYS A 171 0.93 4.31 -1.28
C LYS A 171 -0.15 4.29 -2.36
N ASP A 172 -0.64 3.11 -2.72
CA ASP A 172 -1.57 2.94 -3.85
C ASP A 172 -3.04 3.17 -3.46
N SER A 173 -3.37 2.91 -2.20
CA SER A 173 -4.76 2.85 -1.71
C SER A 173 -5.17 4.08 -0.90
N VAL A 174 -4.21 4.85 -0.36
CA VAL A 174 -4.48 6.00 0.50
C VAL A 174 -3.90 7.28 -0.11
N PRO A 175 -4.68 8.37 -0.24
CA PRO A 175 -4.21 9.62 -0.87
C PRO A 175 -3.30 10.48 0.03
N TYR A 176 -2.94 10.03 1.24
CA TYR A 176 -2.22 10.84 2.22
C TYR A 176 -0.71 10.59 2.21
N PRO A 177 0.13 11.64 2.37
CA PRO A 177 1.57 11.47 2.51
C PRO A 177 1.89 10.75 3.81
N THR A 178 2.26 9.48 3.72
CA THR A 178 2.71 8.72 4.88
C THR A 178 4.21 8.92 5.09
N HIS A 179 4.61 9.46 6.24
CA HIS A 179 6.02 9.70 6.55
C HIS A 179 6.69 8.38 6.98
N LYS A 180 7.90 8.11 6.48
CA LYS A 180 8.63 6.86 6.75
C LYS A 180 8.77 6.58 8.24
N ASP A 181 8.87 7.63 9.05
CA ASP A 181 9.15 7.57 10.48
C ASP A 181 8.02 6.95 11.31
N TYR A 182 6.77 6.94 10.82
CA TYR A 182 5.64 6.36 11.55
C TYR A 182 4.99 5.16 10.87
N ASN A 183 5.40 4.79 9.65
CA ASN A 183 4.77 3.68 8.91
C ASN A 183 4.85 2.35 9.65
N LYS A 184 5.94 2.10 10.38
CA LYS A 184 6.09 0.88 11.18
C LYS A 184 5.13 0.90 12.36
N THR A 185 5.02 2.02 13.06
CA THR A 185 4.08 2.19 14.17
C THR A 185 2.63 2.12 13.69
N LEU A 186 2.32 2.65 12.51
CA LEU A 186 1.01 2.54 11.87
C LEU A 186 0.66 1.09 11.56
N PHE A 187 1.60 0.32 11.00
CA PHE A 187 1.40 -1.11 10.75
C PHE A 187 1.03 -1.86 12.03
N GLU A 188 1.77 -1.63 13.12
CA GLU A 188 1.49 -2.25 14.42
C GLU A 188 0.16 -1.76 15.02
N GLU A 189 -0.17 -0.47 14.91
CA GLU A 189 -1.43 0.08 15.41
C GLU A 189 -2.64 -0.54 14.68
N LEU A 190 -2.55 -0.70 13.35
CA LEU A 190 -3.60 -1.34 12.56
C LEU A 190 -3.75 -2.83 12.90
N LYS A 191 -2.64 -3.53 13.19
CA LYS A 191 -2.65 -4.92 13.66
C LYS A 191 -3.30 -5.03 15.04
N ASN A 192 -2.92 -4.18 15.99
CA ASN A 192 -3.45 -4.16 17.35
C ASN A 192 -4.96 -3.84 17.39
N ASN A 193 -5.40 -2.93 16.52
CA ASN A 193 -6.81 -2.56 16.39
C ASN A 193 -7.62 -3.51 15.49
N LYS A 194 -7.04 -4.64 15.06
CA LYS A 194 -7.68 -5.67 14.22
C LYS A 194 -8.16 -5.15 12.84
N HIS A 195 -7.54 -4.10 12.33
CA HIS A 195 -7.73 -3.67 10.95
C HIS A 195 -6.75 -4.34 9.98
N LEU A 196 -5.69 -4.95 10.51
CA LEU A 196 -4.87 -5.97 9.85
C LEU A 196 -5.04 -7.29 10.60
N VAL A 197 -5.87 -8.19 10.09
CA VAL A 197 -6.19 -9.46 10.73
C VAL A 197 -5.27 -10.54 10.21
N GLU A 198 -4.49 -11.17 11.09
CA GLU A 198 -3.63 -12.29 10.71
C GLU A 198 -4.47 -13.46 10.19
N MET A 199 -4.13 -13.94 9.01
CA MET A 199 -4.83 -14.99 8.30
C MET A 199 -4.22 -16.35 8.62
N ARG A 200 -5.04 -17.40 8.56
CA ARG A 200 -4.54 -18.76 8.74
C ARG A 200 -3.75 -19.18 7.51
N SER A 201 -2.45 -19.40 7.67
CA SER A 201 -1.54 -19.70 6.55
C SER A 201 -0.52 -20.78 6.89
N ARG A 202 0.09 -21.36 5.85
CA ARG A 202 1.27 -22.23 5.96
C ARG A 202 2.39 -21.71 5.09
N ASN A 203 3.61 -21.70 5.64
CA ASN A 203 4.84 -21.26 4.98
C ASN A 203 4.81 -19.81 4.46
N LEU A 204 3.87 -19.02 4.97
CA LEU A 204 3.63 -17.62 4.66
C LEU A 204 3.10 -16.91 5.91
N ILE A 205 3.34 -15.62 5.99
CA ILE A 205 2.66 -14.69 6.88
C ILE A 205 1.70 -13.89 6.01
N ALA A 206 0.43 -13.81 6.42
CA ALA A 206 -0.61 -13.15 5.64
C ALA A 206 -1.55 -12.34 6.55
N PHE A 207 -1.95 -11.16 6.11
CA PHE A 207 -2.92 -10.31 6.78
C PHE A 207 -4.03 -9.89 5.82
N GLU A 208 -5.26 -9.93 6.32
CA GLU A 208 -6.43 -9.36 5.68
C GLU A 208 -6.61 -7.92 6.16
N ILE A 209 -6.70 -6.99 5.22
CA ILE A 209 -6.90 -5.57 5.45
C ILE A 209 -8.39 -5.31 5.53
N SER A 210 -8.84 -4.66 6.61
CA SER A 210 -10.25 -4.29 6.76
C SER A 210 -10.67 -3.31 5.67
N VAL A 211 -11.77 -3.63 4.99
CA VAL A 211 -12.39 -2.78 3.96
C VAL A 211 -12.83 -1.43 4.56
N GLU A 212 -13.10 -1.38 5.85
CA GLU A 212 -13.50 -0.15 6.57
C GLU A 212 -12.43 0.94 6.52
N LEU A 213 -11.15 0.59 6.31
CA LEU A 213 -10.07 1.56 6.17
C LEU A 213 -10.19 2.39 4.88
N ILE A 214 -10.80 1.82 3.84
CA ILE A 214 -10.93 2.42 2.51
C ILE A 214 -12.36 2.85 2.18
N SER A 215 -13.34 2.49 3.01
CA SER A 215 -14.72 2.98 2.89
C SER A 215 -14.86 4.42 3.38
N ASP A 216 -16.01 5.03 3.10
CA ASP A 216 -16.40 6.36 3.60
C ASP A 216 -15.30 7.42 3.45
N GLU A 217 -14.70 7.48 2.25
CA GLU A 217 -13.62 8.42 1.92
C GLU A 217 -12.44 8.37 2.91
N TYR A 218 -12.10 7.16 3.37
CA TYR A 218 -10.97 6.87 4.26
C TYR A 218 -11.13 7.47 5.67
N LYS A 219 -12.35 7.78 6.11
CA LYS A 219 -12.59 8.47 7.40
C LYS A 219 -11.92 7.75 8.59
N LEU A 220 -12.15 6.45 8.73
CA LEU A 220 -11.57 5.65 9.82
C LEU A 220 -10.03 5.65 9.76
N PHE A 221 -9.49 5.48 8.57
CA PHE A 221 -8.04 5.50 8.37
C PHE A 221 -7.44 6.87 8.76
N LYS A 222 -8.08 7.98 8.40
CA LYS A 222 -7.68 9.34 8.82
C LYS A 222 -7.66 9.47 10.34
N GLU A 223 -8.73 9.03 11.01
CA GLU A 223 -8.83 9.11 12.47
C GLU A 223 -7.70 8.33 13.18
N ILE A 224 -7.36 7.14 12.68
CA ILE A 224 -6.25 6.32 13.20
C ILE A 224 -4.92 7.05 13.02
N VAL A 225 -4.65 7.59 11.83
CA VAL A 225 -3.40 8.32 11.55
C VAL A 225 -3.28 9.57 12.43
N ILE A 226 -4.35 10.36 12.56
CA ILE A 226 -4.37 11.55 13.42
C ILE A 226 -4.05 11.17 14.88
N ASN A 227 -4.69 10.13 15.39
CA ASN A 227 -4.44 9.67 16.77
C ASN A 227 -3.01 9.14 16.95
N LEU A 228 -2.46 8.45 15.97
CA LEU A 228 -1.07 8.00 15.98
C LEU A 228 -0.10 9.18 16.02
N LEU A 229 -0.32 10.19 15.19
CA LEU A 229 0.51 11.40 15.15
C LEU A 229 0.44 12.20 16.46
N LYS A 230 -0.73 12.20 17.14
CA LYS A 230 -0.87 12.79 18.48
C LYS A 230 -0.04 12.00 19.50
N LYS A 231 -0.17 10.67 19.52
CA LYS A 231 0.60 9.78 20.43
C LYS A 231 2.11 9.91 20.26
N LEU A 232 2.58 10.16 19.05
CA LEU A 232 4.01 10.29 18.74
C LEU A 232 4.56 11.70 19.03
N ASN A 233 3.76 12.61 19.59
CA ASN A 233 4.10 14.03 19.78
C ASN A 233 4.57 14.77 18.51
N VAL A 234 4.39 14.18 17.32
CA VAL A 234 4.67 14.83 16.04
C VAL A 234 3.75 16.03 15.82
N LEU A 235 2.52 15.95 16.37
CA LEU A 235 1.58 17.07 16.37
C LEU A 235 1.86 18.08 17.49
N GLU A 236 2.24 17.64 18.70
CA GLU A 236 2.49 18.56 19.83
C GLU A 236 3.81 19.34 19.67
N ASP A 237 4.88 18.75 19.13
CA ASP A 237 6.12 19.48 18.87
C ASP A 237 5.95 20.55 17.77
N LYS A 238 5.02 20.35 16.82
CA LYS A 238 4.67 21.37 15.82
C LYS A 238 3.66 22.40 16.36
N ILE A 239 2.72 22.00 17.22
CA ILE A 239 1.72 22.90 17.81
C ILE A 239 2.35 23.78 18.91
N GLU A 240 3.23 23.25 19.77
CA GLU A 240 3.94 24.05 20.79
C GLU A 240 5.01 24.96 20.18
N GLN A 241 5.66 24.55 19.07
CA GLN A 241 6.50 25.46 18.30
C GLN A 241 5.67 26.54 17.56
N LYS A 242 4.47 26.22 17.07
CA LYS A 242 3.55 27.18 16.41
C LYS A 242 2.83 28.14 17.37
N GLN A 243 2.50 27.73 18.59
CA GLN A 243 1.90 28.61 19.62
C GLN A 243 2.92 29.55 20.26
N LYS A 244 4.22 29.22 20.22
CA LYS A 244 5.29 30.17 20.60
C LYS A 244 5.70 31.12 19.46
N THR A 245 5.37 30.81 18.21
CA THR A 245 5.64 31.67 17.03
C THR A 245 4.43 32.48 16.55
N THR A 246 3.36 32.59 17.35
CA THR A 246 2.36 33.67 17.22
C THR A 246 2.88 35.06 17.62
N ASN A 247 4.18 35.21 17.84
CA ASN A 247 4.86 36.49 17.77
C ASN A 247 5.48 36.66 16.39
N LYS A 248 4.73 37.27 15.46
CA LYS A 248 5.20 37.95 14.23
C LYS A 248 6.64 37.64 13.82
N GLU A 249 6.94 36.46 13.29
CA GLU A 249 8.19 36.21 12.59
C GLU A 249 7.95 35.79 11.14
N LYS A 250 8.86 36.24 10.29
CA LYS A 250 8.72 36.43 8.83
C LYS A 250 8.27 35.15 8.14
N ILE A 251 7.22 35.26 7.31
CA ILE A 251 6.93 34.28 6.25
C ILE A 251 8.23 34.02 5.50
N ASN A 252 8.72 32.77 5.53
CA ASN A 252 9.90 32.38 4.78
C ASN A 252 9.48 32.15 3.34
N TYR A 253 9.68 33.16 2.49
CA TYR A 253 9.21 33.13 1.11
C TYR A 253 9.96 32.07 0.29
N PRO A 254 9.25 31.28 -0.56
CA PRO A 254 9.88 30.29 -1.42
C PRO A 254 10.86 30.95 -2.39
N LYS A 255 11.91 30.21 -2.76
CA LYS A 255 12.91 30.70 -3.73
C LYS A 255 12.38 30.47 -5.14
N SER A 256 12.01 31.55 -5.82
CA SER A 256 11.63 31.47 -7.23
C SER A 256 12.86 31.46 -8.14
N THR A 257 12.80 30.66 -9.19
CA THR A 257 13.83 30.64 -10.25
C THR A 257 13.75 31.90 -11.14
N TYR A 258 12.57 32.53 -11.25
CA TYR A 258 12.30 33.64 -12.19
C TYR A 258 11.91 34.95 -11.51
N LEU A 259 11.36 34.89 -10.31
CA LEU A 259 10.88 36.07 -9.60
C LEU A 259 11.90 36.53 -8.56
N THR A 260 12.08 37.85 -8.49
CA THR A 260 12.83 38.48 -7.39
C THR A 260 12.10 38.28 -6.07
N GLU A 261 12.81 38.33 -4.94
CA GLU A 261 12.19 38.27 -3.61
C GLU A 261 11.08 39.31 -3.42
N LYS A 262 11.21 40.49 -4.05
CA LYS A 262 10.18 41.54 -4.01
C LYS A 262 8.90 41.11 -4.72
N GLN A 263 9.02 40.42 -5.86
CA GLN A 263 7.86 39.91 -6.59
C GLN A 263 7.20 38.75 -5.83
N VAL A 264 7.99 37.85 -5.22
CA VAL A 264 7.44 36.78 -4.37
C VAL A 264 6.70 37.37 -3.17
N LYS A 265 7.27 38.38 -2.50
CA LYS A 265 6.57 39.11 -1.42
C LYS A 265 5.26 39.74 -1.88
N ASN A 266 5.20 40.27 -3.11
CA ASN A 266 3.97 40.83 -3.66
C ASN A 266 2.91 39.77 -3.95
N ILE A 267 3.30 38.56 -4.38
CA ILE A 267 2.37 37.42 -4.52
C ILE A 267 1.68 37.16 -3.18
N TYR A 268 2.45 36.96 -2.12
CA TYR A 268 1.91 36.66 -0.80
C TYR A 268 1.03 37.79 -0.24
N LYS A 269 1.41 39.06 -0.48
CA LYS A 269 0.53 40.19 -0.15
C LYS A 269 -0.82 40.15 -0.90
N LYS A 270 -0.82 39.74 -2.17
CA LYS A 270 -2.08 39.56 -2.92
C LYS A 270 -2.86 38.35 -2.38
N LEU A 271 -2.21 37.26 -1.98
CA LEU A 271 -2.87 36.11 -1.35
C LEU A 271 -3.57 36.51 -0.04
N GLU A 272 -2.97 37.37 0.78
CA GLU A 272 -3.62 37.87 2.01
C GLU A 272 -4.99 38.52 1.75
N THR A 273 -5.15 39.16 0.59
CA THR A 273 -6.40 39.85 0.18
C THR A 273 -7.47 38.94 -0.42
N LEU A 274 -7.10 37.76 -0.90
CA LEU A 274 -8.06 36.80 -1.48
C LEU A 274 -9.00 36.25 -0.40
N PRO A 275 -10.19 35.74 -0.73
CA PRO A 275 -11.05 35.01 0.22
C PRO A 275 -10.44 33.69 0.69
N ASN A 276 -11.00 33.10 1.75
CA ASN A 276 -10.65 31.73 2.14
C ASN A 276 -11.28 30.69 1.19
N ILE A 277 -10.74 29.47 1.18
CA ILE A 277 -11.30 28.37 0.36
C ILE A 277 -12.76 28.10 0.74
N TYR A 278 -13.61 27.92 -0.28
CA TYR A 278 -15.05 27.69 -0.24
C TYR A 278 -15.93 28.92 0.00
N GLU A 279 -15.35 30.11 0.18
CA GLU A 279 -16.13 31.34 0.33
C GLU A 279 -16.81 31.77 -0.98
N TYR A 280 -16.28 31.36 -2.14
CA TYR A 280 -16.90 31.60 -3.45
C TYR A 280 -17.58 30.38 -4.06
N ASP A 281 -17.97 29.39 -3.26
CA ASP A 281 -18.76 28.28 -3.79
C ASP A 281 -20.12 28.76 -4.35
N GLY A 282 -20.50 28.24 -5.51
CA GLY A 282 -21.71 28.66 -6.24
C GLY A 282 -21.66 30.04 -6.92
N VAL A 283 -20.57 30.81 -6.79
CA VAL A 283 -20.42 32.11 -7.46
C VAL A 283 -20.10 31.93 -8.94
N LYS A 284 -20.93 32.50 -9.83
CA LYS A 284 -20.81 32.35 -11.30
C LYS A 284 -19.52 32.91 -11.88
N TYR A 285 -19.08 34.07 -11.39
CA TYR A 285 -17.87 34.76 -11.83
C TYR A 285 -16.98 35.03 -10.61
N LYS A 286 -15.86 34.30 -10.51
CA LYS A 286 -14.94 34.42 -9.38
C LYS A 286 -13.87 35.49 -9.68
N PRO A 287 -13.57 36.43 -8.77
CA PRO A 287 -12.48 37.36 -8.96
C PRO A 287 -11.14 36.63 -8.91
N VAL A 288 -10.23 36.97 -9.83
CA VAL A 288 -8.88 36.42 -9.88
C VAL A 288 -7.93 37.39 -9.17
N GLY A 289 -7.28 36.96 -8.11
CA GLY A 289 -6.30 37.81 -7.40
C GLY A 289 -4.88 37.68 -7.94
N ILE A 290 -4.51 36.50 -8.47
CA ILE A 290 -3.17 36.26 -9.00
C ILE A 290 -3.26 35.43 -10.26
N LYS A 291 -2.46 35.80 -11.27
CA LYS A 291 -2.20 35.00 -12.45
C LYS A 291 -0.72 34.63 -12.48
N LEU A 292 -0.45 33.33 -12.36
CA LEU A 292 0.88 32.76 -12.56
C LEU A 292 0.91 32.05 -13.91
N PHE A 293 1.98 32.18 -14.68
CA PHE A 293 2.05 31.55 -15.99
C PHE A 293 3.44 31.02 -16.31
N SER A 294 3.46 29.98 -17.12
CA SER A 294 4.62 29.37 -17.77
C SER A 294 4.28 29.19 -19.25
N PRO A 295 5.22 28.81 -20.12
CA PRO A 295 4.93 28.60 -21.55
C PRO A 295 3.78 27.63 -21.84
N ASN A 296 3.52 26.65 -20.97
CA ASN A 296 2.53 25.60 -21.22
C ASN A 296 1.31 25.66 -20.29
N MET A 297 1.39 26.40 -19.18
CA MET A 297 0.37 26.38 -18.13
C MET A 297 0.17 27.77 -17.53
N THR A 298 -1.09 28.17 -17.36
CA THR A 298 -1.50 29.40 -16.67
C THR A 298 -2.40 29.05 -15.49
N TYR A 299 -2.08 29.56 -14.30
CA TYR A 299 -2.83 29.37 -13.06
C TYR A 299 -3.50 30.69 -12.67
N TYR A 300 -4.81 30.65 -12.50
CA TYR A 300 -5.62 31.77 -12.01
C TYR A 300 -6.07 31.47 -10.58
N VAL A 301 -5.54 32.20 -9.61
CA VAL A 301 -5.81 32.02 -8.19
C VAL A 301 -7.03 32.84 -7.78
N VAL A 302 -8.03 32.18 -7.20
CA VAL A 302 -9.28 32.83 -6.75
C VAL A 302 -9.50 32.77 -5.24
N GLU A 303 -9.04 31.70 -4.59
CA GLU A 303 -9.25 31.44 -3.17
C GLU A 303 -7.96 30.84 -2.58
N VAL A 304 -7.72 31.10 -1.30
CA VAL A 304 -6.49 30.67 -0.61
C VAL A 304 -6.78 30.10 0.76
N ASN A 305 -6.03 29.09 1.19
CA ASN A 305 -6.10 28.61 2.57
C ASN A 305 -5.38 29.60 3.50
N LYS A 306 -6.13 30.53 4.11
CA LYS A 306 -5.55 31.55 5.01
C LYS A 306 -5.08 31.01 6.35
N ASN A 307 -5.71 29.93 6.81
CA ASN A 307 -5.45 29.40 8.15
C ASN A 307 -4.32 28.38 8.15
N GLY A 308 -3.84 27.99 6.96
CA GLY A 308 -3.09 26.75 6.79
C GLY A 308 -3.98 25.55 7.10
N ASP A 309 -3.48 24.36 6.82
CA ASP A 309 -4.08 23.12 7.28
C ASP A 309 -2.98 22.17 7.77
N GLU A 310 -3.32 20.92 8.10
CA GLU A 310 -2.36 19.93 8.59
C GLU A 310 -1.15 19.71 7.65
N TRP A 311 -1.26 20.12 6.38
CA TRP A 311 -0.29 19.83 5.32
C TRP A 311 0.32 21.07 4.67
N PHE A 312 -0.34 22.22 4.78
CA PHE A 312 0.06 23.46 4.12
C PHE A 312 0.16 24.61 5.12
N GLU A 313 1.24 25.39 5.06
CA GLU A 313 1.31 26.66 5.77
C GLU A 313 0.25 27.63 5.23
N PRO A 314 -0.14 28.66 6.01
CA PRO A 314 -0.97 29.75 5.50
C PRO A 314 -0.49 30.24 4.14
N TYR A 315 -1.45 30.40 3.22
CA TYR A 315 -1.22 30.89 1.87
C TYR A 315 -0.49 29.96 0.89
N GLU A 316 -0.13 28.74 1.30
CA GLU A 316 0.52 27.80 0.37
C GLU A 316 -0.48 27.12 -0.55
N ARG A 317 -1.59 26.61 0.00
CA ARG A 317 -2.64 25.95 -0.77
C ARG A 317 -3.64 26.96 -1.30
N CYS A 318 -3.82 26.93 -2.61
CA CYS A 318 -4.76 27.77 -3.33
C CYS A 318 -5.79 26.93 -4.07
N PHE A 319 -6.91 27.55 -4.39
CA PHE A 319 -7.89 27.04 -5.34
C PHE A 319 -8.05 28.00 -6.51
N GLY A 320 -8.22 27.45 -7.70
CA GLY A 320 -8.23 28.23 -8.93
C GLY A 320 -8.43 27.41 -10.19
N TYR A 321 -8.32 28.10 -11.32
CA TYR A 321 -8.40 27.49 -12.64
C TYR A 321 -7.00 27.32 -13.22
N VAL A 322 -6.72 26.13 -13.73
CA VAL A 322 -5.47 25.78 -14.39
C VAL A 322 -5.75 25.63 -15.88
N LYS A 323 -5.21 26.54 -16.68
CA LYS A 323 -5.31 26.53 -18.12
C LYS A 323 -4.07 25.87 -18.71
N ASN A 324 -4.27 24.76 -19.40
CA ASN A 324 -3.22 24.09 -20.16
C ASN A 324 -3.17 24.67 -21.58
N GLU A 325 -2.14 25.45 -21.87
CA GLU A 325 -1.96 26.11 -23.17
C GLU A 325 -1.60 25.11 -24.27
N SER A 326 -0.95 23.99 -23.92
CA SER A 326 -0.58 22.94 -24.88
C SER A 326 -1.74 21.99 -25.21
N ASN A 327 -2.66 21.78 -24.26
CA ASN A 327 -3.84 20.96 -24.44
C ASN A 327 -5.04 21.54 -23.67
N PRO A 328 -5.82 22.45 -24.29
CA PRO A 328 -6.93 23.14 -23.64
C PRO A 328 -7.99 22.22 -23.03
N SER A 329 -8.16 20.99 -23.55
CA SER A 329 -9.11 19.99 -23.03
C SER A 329 -8.76 19.45 -21.64
N LEU A 330 -7.50 19.63 -21.21
CA LEU A 330 -7.00 19.27 -19.89
C LEU A 330 -6.93 20.48 -18.94
N SER A 331 -7.64 21.57 -19.27
CA SER A 331 -7.77 22.71 -18.36
C SER A 331 -8.87 22.40 -17.34
N GLU A 332 -8.63 22.70 -16.07
CA GLU A 332 -9.52 22.30 -14.99
C GLU A 332 -9.49 23.26 -13.79
N TRP A 333 -10.52 23.16 -12.96
CA TRP A 333 -10.55 23.77 -11.63
C TRP A 333 -9.92 22.81 -10.62
N GLY A 334 -9.06 23.32 -9.75
CA GLY A 334 -8.39 22.46 -8.78
C GLY A 334 -7.62 23.20 -7.70
N TYR A 335 -7.04 22.39 -6.81
CA TYR A 335 -6.13 22.85 -5.77
C TYR A 335 -4.69 22.77 -6.24
N PHE A 336 -3.87 23.75 -5.87
CA PHE A 336 -2.45 23.76 -6.18
C PHE A 336 -1.65 24.52 -5.12
N SER A 337 -0.34 24.25 -5.07
CA SER A 337 0.61 24.82 -4.12
C SER A 337 1.41 25.96 -4.76
N ILE A 338 1.34 27.17 -4.18
CA ILE A 338 2.13 28.32 -4.65
C ILE A 338 3.64 28.10 -4.47
N PRO A 339 4.14 27.61 -3.32
CA PRO A 339 5.56 27.25 -3.19
C PRO A 339 6.03 26.29 -4.28
N GLU A 340 5.27 25.23 -4.54
CA GLU A 340 5.64 24.26 -5.58
C GLU A 340 5.72 24.95 -6.96
N LEU A 341 4.73 25.77 -7.33
CA LEU A 341 4.78 26.49 -8.61
C LEU A 341 5.99 27.43 -8.73
N LEU A 342 6.37 28.10 -7.64
CA LEU A 342 7.49 29.04 -7.65
C LEU A 342 8.85 28.34 -7.65
N GLU A 343 8.97 27.19 -6.98
CA GLU A 343 10.20 26.41 -6.84
C GLU A 343 10.42 25.39 -7.96
N VAL A 344 9.36 24.99 -8.67
CA VAL A 344 9.43 24.00 -9.75
C VAL A 344 10.40 24.47 -10.84
N GLN A 345 11.34 23.58 -11.13
CA GLN A 345 12.26 23.67 -12.24
C GLN A 345 12.00 22.49 -13.18
N ILE A 346 11.30 22.74 -14.30
CA ILE A 346 11.09 21.69 -15.30
C ILE A 346 12.32 21.65 -16.21
N PRO A 347 13.09 20.56 -16.26
CA PRO A 347 14.19 20.42 -17.19
C PRO A 347 13.64 20.21 -18.61
N VAL A 348 13.83 21.20 -19.47
CA VAL A 348 13.52 21.11 -20.90
C VAL A 348 14.82 20.84 -21.65
N ARG A 349 14.85 19.73 -22.39
CA ARG A 349 16.01 19.32 -23.17
C ARG A 349 15.86 19.80 -24.62
N PHE A 350 16.74 20.70 -25.04
CA PHE A 350 16.85 21.07 -26.46
C PHE A 350 18.08 20.39 -27.05
N ILE A 351 17.92 19.81 -28.24
CA ILE A 351 19.05 19.33 -29.04
C ILE A 351 19.44 20.47 -29.97
N ASN A 352 20.61 21.06 -29.74
CA ASN A 352 21.24 21.96 -30.69
C ASN A 352 22.55 21.33 -31.21
N ASN A 353 23.22 22.01 -32.15
CA ASN A 353 24.48 21.54 -32.75
C ASN A 353 25.64 21.38 -31.74
N SER A 354 25.45 21.75 -30.47
CA SER A 354 26.42 21.70 -29.38
C SER A 354 26.13 20.60 -28.34
N GLY A 355 25.03 19.84 -28.50
CA GLY A 355 24.59 18.79 -27.57
C GLY A 355 23.34 19.15 -26.76
N PRO A 356 22.89 18.28 -25.84
CA PRO A 356 21.70 18.55 -25.03
C PRO A 356 21.96 19.71 -24.07
N THR A 357 21.20 20.80 -24.23
CA THR A 357 21.16 21.90 -23.24
C THR A 357 19.92 21.73 -22.37
N ASN A 358 20.11 21.74 -21.05
CA ASN A 358 19.02 21.74 -20.09
C ASN A 358 18.65 23.19 -19.77
N PHE A 359 17.40 23.58 -20.06
CA PHE A 359 16.82 24.81 -19.56
C PHE A 359 15.83 24.47 -18.46
N HIS A 360 15.87 25.19 -17.35
CA HIS A 360 14.81 25.13 -16.36
C HIS A 360 13.72 26.10 -16.80
N VAL A 361 12.45 25.68 -16.75
CA VAL A 361 11.28 26.54 -16.95
C VAL A 361 10.49 26.57 -15.65
N GLY A 362 10.06 27.76 -15.25
CA GLY A 362 9.32 28.03 -14.01
C GLY A 362 8.18 29.01 -14.26
N PHE A 363 7.54 29.48 -13.19
CA PHE A 363 6.37 30.35 -13.27
C PHE A 363 6.70 31.82 -13.03
N GLU A 364 6.12 32.68 -13.86
CA GLU A 364 6.13 34.13 -13.74
C GLU A 364 4.78 34.65 -13.21
N MET A 365 4.74 35.87 -12.70
CA MET A 365 3.51 36.53 -12.27
C MET A 365 3.17 37.67 -13.23
N ASP A 366 1.92 37.73 -13.68
CA ASP A 366 1.40 38.86 -14.45
C ASP A 366 1.08 40.03 -13.51
N LEU A 367 1.93 41.06 -13.52
CA LEU A 367 1.82 42.22 -12.64
C LEU A 367 0.62 43.12 -12.96
N TYR A 368 0.07 43.04 -14.17
CA TYR A 368 -1.01 43.91 -14.64
C TYR A 368 -2.36 43.21 -14.74
N PHE A 369 -2.45 41.98 -14.21
CA PHE A 369 -3.68 41.21 -14.18
C PHE A 369 -4.52 41.59 -12.96
N GLU A 370 -5.24 42.70 -13.05
CA GLU A 370 -6.08 43.25 -11.99
C GLU A 370 -7.54 43.41 -12.46
N ASP A 371 -8.49 43.39 -11.51
CA ASP A 371 -9.93 43.52 -11.75
C ASP A 371 -10.52 42.54 -12.79
N LYS A 372 -9.98 41.31 -12.81
CA LYS A 372 -10.42 40.23 -13.70
C LYS A 372 -11.27 39.21 -12.96
N TYR A 373 -12.23 38.65 -13.69
CA TYR A 373 -13.11 37.60 -13.22
C TYR A 373 -13.01 36.39 -14.15
N ILE A 374 -13.24 35.20 -13.61
CA ILE A 374 -13.20 33.95 -14.34
C ILE A 374 -14.51 33.17 -14.15
N ASP A 375 -15.05 32.61 -15.23
CA ASP A 375 -16.23 31.74 -15.17
C ASP A 375 -15.85 30.26 -15.04
N ILE A 376 -16.85 29.40 -14.84
CA ILE A 376 -16.67 27.95 -14.69
C ILE A 376 -15.97 27.28 -15.88
N ARG A 377 -15.96 27.90 -17.07
CA ARG A 377 -15.29 27.38 -18.27
C ARG A 377 -13.86 27.92 -18.43
N GLY A 378 -13.38 28.72 -17.47
CA GLY A 378 -12.05 29.31 -17.51
C GLY A 378 -11.94 30.55 -18.40
N LYS A 379 -13.07 31.16 -18.81
CA LYS A 379 -13.05 32.39 -19.60
C LYS A 379 -12.88 33.60 -18.68
N ILE A 380 -11.97 34.50 -19.07
CA ILE A 380 -11.67 35.74 -18.34
C ILE A 380 -12.57 36.87 -18.82
N TYR A 381 -13.04 37.67 -17.87
CA TYR A 381 -13.87 38.86 -18.08
C TYR A 381 -13.29 40.04 -17.31
N ASN A 382 -13.49 41.24 -17.84
CA ASN A 382 -13.33 42.48 -17.12
C ASN A 382 -14.52 42.70 -16.19
N LYS A 383 -14.32 43.50 -15.14
CA LYS A 383 -15.38 43.91 -14.22
C LYS A 383 -16.61 44.49 -14.94
N ASP A 384 -16.39 45.27 -16.00
CA ASP A 384 -17.47 45.92 -16.77
C ASP A 384 -18.28 44.94 -17.64
N GLU A 385 -17.77 43.73 -17.90
CA GLU A 385 -18.40 42.71 -18.76
C GLU A 385 -19.31 41.74 -17.99
N ILE A 386 -19.30 41.80 -16.65
CA ILE A 386 -20.06 40.92 -15.75
C ILE A 386 -21.19 41.63 -15.00
N ALA A 387 -21.42 42.91 -15.32
CA ALA A 387 -22.46 43.75 -14.72
C ALA A 387 -23.89 43.29 -15.05
#